data_AF-A0A917B9X1-F1
#
_entry.id   AF-A0A917B9X1-F1
#
_cell.length_a   1.000
_cell.length_b   1.000
_cell.length_c   1.000
_cell.angle_alpha   90.00
_cell.angle_beta   90.00
_cell.angle_gamma   90.00
#
_symmetry.space_group_name_H-M   'P 1'
#
loop_
_entity.id
_entity.type
_entity.pdbx_description
1 polymer ?
#
loop_
_entity_poly.entity_id
_entity_poly.type
_entity_poly.pdbx_seq_one_letter_code
_entity_poly.pdbx_strand_id
1 'polypeptide(L)'
;MFKKFAGLLSLFIVIFTMAACGDEETKSDESEKGSQDSTEELTVFTTVYPLQFFTEQIAGDLASVESILPPGSDSHTYEPTTKEMIEIAESDAFIYNGAGLEPYADNISESIESEDVQILEASKGIDLEEHGDSHEEESHDEHAHDEEDGHEDEHDGHDHGDQDPHVWLDPVRAIEMAEHIKETLVELNPEQEEGFNENFEELKSRLESLDEEFHTQLESLPGNKIIVSHAAYGYWEKNYGIEQVAVSGLSPENEPSQKELQNIVETAEEHGLNHVLFEQNITPKVAEVVRNELDAETLRIHNLSVLTEEDIQSNEDYFTLMQSNLEVLSTALSEPSSVSDESKESDEHNHDHSHAHDEESEKIYEGYFEDSQVEDRELSDWEGDWQSVYPYHQDGTLDEVYAHKAEQEGDKTAEEYKEYYEEGYQTDVDHIVIDGETVTFNKDGEERSGEYVSDGYEILTYDAGNRGVRYIFKLKEEVEELPKYIQFSDHSIYPTKSDHYHLYWGDDREELLDEVSHWPTYYPSDMDGHDIAHEMMAH
;
A
#
# COMPACT_ATOMS: atom_id res chain seq x y z
N MET A 1 50.17 -0.31 -84.79
CA MET A 1 51.30 -0.20 -83.84
C MET A 1 50.67 0.08 -82.48
N PHE A 2 50.70 -0.74 -81.42
CA PHE A 2 51.52 -1.89 -81.05
C PHE A 2 50.74 -2.74 -79.99
N LYS A 3 50.77 -4.07 -80.16
CA LYS A 3 50.85 -5.17 -79.15
C LYS A 3 49.84 -5.20 -77.99
N LYS A 4 48.91 -6.15 -77.87
CA LYS A 4 49.04 -7.64 -77.71
C LYS A 4 50.11 -8.06 -76.70
N PHE A 5 49.68 -8.60 -75.56
CA PHE A 5 50.45 -9.58 -74.79
C PHE A 5 49.61 -10.84 -74.60
N ALA A 6 50.22 -11.95 -75.00
CA ALA A 6 49.75 -13.31 -74.86
C ALA A 6 50.86 -14.10 -74.14
N GLY A 7 50.46 -15.09 -73.35
CA GLY A 7 51.30 -16.14 -72.77
C GLY A 7 50.35 -17.02 -71.96
N LEU A 8 49.82 -18.15 -72.45
CA LEU A 8 50.38 -19.36 -73.06
C LEU A 8 51.00 -20.32 -72.03
N LEU A 9 50.50 -21.57 -72.08
CA LEU A 9 51.08 -22.88 -71.75
C LEU A 9 50.39 -23.61 -70.56
N SER A 10 49.49 -24.60 -70.79
CA SER A 10 49.72 -26.06 -70.99
C SER A 10 50.30 -26.75 -69.74
N LEU A 11 49.93 -27.93 -69.22
CA LEU A 11 49.24 -29.16 -69.69
C LEU A 11 49.18 -30.14 -68.46
N PHE A 12 48.45 -31.28 -68.58
CA PHE A 12 48.40 -32.54 -67.78
C PHE A 12 47.26 -32.67 -66.74
N ILE A 13 46.16 -33.41 -66.98
CA ILE A 13 45.90 -34.88 -67.17
C ILE A 13 45.95 -35.70 -65.85
N VAL A 14 44.80 -36.28 -65.46
CA VAL A 14 44.49 -37.70 -65.09
C VAL A 14 43.41 -37.80 -63.98
N ILE A 15 42.17 -38.09 -64.41
CA ILE A 15 41.21 -39.14 -63.99
C ILE A 15 41.38 -39.77 -62.59
N PHE A 16 40.36 -39.66 -61.72
CA PHE A 16 39.61 -40.84 -61.22
C PHE A 16 38.22 -40.47 -60.66
N THR A 17 37.25 -41.27 -61.08
CA THR A 17 35.81 -41.27 -60.78
C THR A 17 35.49 -41.76 -59.37
N MET A 18 34.51 -41.14 -58.71
CA MET A 18 33.47 -41.87 -57.97
C MET A 18 32.14 -41.08 -58.01
N ALA A 19 31.07 -41.85 -58.05
CA ALA A 19 29.74 -41.51 -58.49
C ALA A 19 28.87 -40.83 -57.42
N ALA A 20 27.98 -39.95 -57.85
CA ALA A 20 26.59 -39.93 -57.41
C ALA A 20 25.72 -39.35 -58.54
N CYS A 21 24.70 -40.11 -58.93
CA CYS A 21 23.67 -39.78 -59.92
C CYS A 21 22.83 -38.58 -59.44
N GLY A 22 22.11 -37.81 -60.25
CA GLY A 22 21.70 -37.93 -61.66
C GLY A 22 20.76 -36.76 -61.99
N ASP A 23 20.66 -36.49 -63.29
CA ASP A 23 20.15 -35.28 -63.98
C ASP A 23 18.70 -34.81 -63.72
N GLU A 24 18.60 -33.48 -63.72
CA GLU A 24 17.68 -32.59 -64.46
C GLU A 24 16.53 -33.21 -65.30
N GLU A 25 15.31 -32.70 -65.11
CA GLU A 25 14.71 -31.59 -65.89
C GLU A 25 13.22 -31.45 -65.55
N THR A 26 12.75 -30.20 -65.51
CA THR A 26 11.54 -29.68 -66.20
C THR A 26 10.68 -28.77 -65.31
N LYS A 27 10.48 -27.54 -65.79
CA LYS A 27 9.57 -26.51 -65.28
C LYS A 27 8.11 -26.99 -65.20
N SER A 28 7.44 -26.62 -64.12
CA SER A 28 6.01 -26.32 -64.08
C SER A 28 5.80 -25.10 -63.21
N ASP A 29 5.11 -24.09 -63.77
CA ASP A 29 4.51 -22.98 -63.04
C ASP A 29 3.62 -23.54 -61.92
N GLU A 30 4.03 -23.34 -60.67
CA GLU A 30 3.09 -23.23 -59.56
C GLU A 30 3.33 -21.86 -58.92
N SER A 31 2.27 -21.06 -58.97
CA SER A 31 2.11 -19.87 -58.16
C SER A 31 2.12 -20.27 -56.69
N GLU A 32 3.28 -20.23 -56.05
CA GLU A 32 3.32 -20.03 -54.60
C GLU A 32 2.81 -18.62 -54.34
N LYS A 33 1.53 -18.51 -53.98
CA LYS A 33 1.10 -17.48 -53.05
C LYS A 33 1.91 -17.73 -51.79
N GLY A 34 3.03 -17.01 -51.64
CA GLY A 34 3.58 -16.77 -50.32
C GLY A 34 2.48 -16.10 -49.51
N SER A 35 1.93 -16.84 -48.53
CA SER A 35 1.29 -16.21 -47.38
C SER A 35 2.42 -15.49 -46.66
N GLN A 36 2.58 -14.22 -46.97
CA GLN A 36 3.27 -13.31 -46.11
C GLN A 36 2.21 -12.97 -45.05
N ASP A 37 2.10 -13.81 -44.02
CA ASP A 37 1.61 -13.33 -42.72
C ASP A 37 2.67 -12.32 -42.27
N SER A 38 2.52 -11.08 -42.72
CA SER A 38 2.97 -9.97 -41.89
C SER A 38 1.93 -9.88 -40.79
N THR A 39 2.17 -10.54 -39.66
CA THR A 39 1.52 -10.13 -38.42
C THR A 39 1.82 -8.64 -38.30
N GLU A 40 0.78 -7.81 -38.41
CA GLU A 40 0.90 -6.36 -38.37
C GLU A 40 1.36 -6.02 -36.94
N GLU A 41 2.53 -5.38 -36.83
CA GLU A 41 3.13 -4.99 -35.56
C GLU A 41 2.26 -3.88 -34.95
N LEU A 42 1.73 -4.11 -33.75
CA LEU A 42 0.92 -3.13 -33.04
C LEU A 42 1.78 -1.91 -32.69
N THR A 43 1.18 -0.73 -32.71
CA THR A 43 1.83 0.52 -32.27
C THR A 43 1.15 0.94 -30.98
N VAL A 44 1.90 0.97 -29.87
CA VAL A 44 1.34 1.25 -28.54
C VAL A 44 2.09 2.42 -27.91
N PHE A 45 1.36 3.44 -27.48
CA PHE A 45 1.91 4.52 -26.67
C PHE A 45 1.59 4.32 -25.20
N THR A 46 2.56 4.59 -24.34
CA THR A 46 2.37 4.54 -22.89
C THR A 46 2.78 5.84 -22.19
N THR A 47 2.47 5.98 -20.91
CA THR A 47 2.95 7.10 -20.07
C THR A 47 4.18 6.70 -19.28
N VAL A 48 4.03 6.16 -18.07
CA VAL A 48 5.14 5.80 -17.19
C VAL A 48 5.92 4.59 -17.72
N TYR A 49 7.22 4.57 -17.45
CA TYR A 49 8.14 3.51 -17.89
C TYR A 49 7.69 2.08 -17.53
N PRO A 50 7.07 1.79 -16.36
CA PRO A 50 6.62 0.44 -16.03
C PRO A 50 5.55 -0.06 -17.01
N LEU A 51 4.64 0.81 -17.46
CA LEU A 51 3.66 0.47 -18.49
C LEU A 51 4.33 0.14 -19.82
N GLN A 52 5.34 0.91 -20.22
CA GLN A 52 6.14 0.60 -21.40
C GLN A 52 6.77 -0.79 -21.23
N PHE A 53 7.48 -1.01 -20.13
CA PHE A 53 8.23 -2.23 -19.87
C PHE A 53 7.31 -3.46 -19.84
N PHE A 54 6.19 -3.42 -19.10
CA PHE A 54 5.24 -4.53 -19.04
C PHE A 54 4.63 -4.84 -20.41
N THR A 55 4.25 -3.80 -21.17
CA THR A 55 3.74 -3.97 -22.54
C THR A 55 4.78 -4.63 -23.44
N GLU A 56 6.04 -4.19 -23.39
CA GLU A 56 7.14 -4.80 -24.16
C GLU A 56 7.38 -6.26 -23.75
N GLN A 57 7.35 -6.58 -22.45
CA GLN A 57 7.51 -7.95 -21.97
C GLN A 57 6.39 -8.86 -22.47
N ILE A 58 5.14 -8.40 -22.46
CA ILE A 58 3.98 -9.19 -22.86
C ILE A 58 3.89 -9.30 -24.39
N ALA A 59 4.08 -8.20 -25.11
CA ALA A 59 3.91 -8.16 -26.56
C ALA A 59 5.10 -8.76 -27.32
N GLY A 60 6.33 -8.66 -26.78
CA GLY A 60 7.55 -9.05 -27.48
C GLY A 60 7.68 -8.33 -28.83
N ASP A 61 8.08 -9.06 -29.89
CA ASP A 61 8.26 -8.51 -31.25
C ASP A 61 6.92 -8.19 -31.97
N LEU A 62 5.76 -8.34 -31.30
CA LEU A 62 4.44 -8.11 -31.89
C LEU A 62 3.93 -6.68 -31.70
N ALA A 63 4.60 -5.86 -30.89
CA ALA A 63 4.28 -4.46 -30.72
C ALA A 63 5.54 -3.58 -30.66
N SER A 64 5.46 -2.41 -31.28
CA SER A 64 6.36 -1.28 -31.06
C SER A 64 5.75 -0.40 -29.97
N VAL A 65 6.41 -0.34 -28.82
CA VAL A 65 5.94 0.40 -27.64
C VAL A 65 6.80 1.65 -27.43
N GLU A 66 6.19 2.81 -27.20
CA GLU A 66 6.89 4.07 -26.93
C GLU A 66 6.23 4.83 -25.77
N SER A 67 7.01 5.18 -24.75
CA SER A 67 6.55 6.12 -23.72
C SER A 67 6.57 7.55 -24.26
N ILE A 68 5.52 8.32 -23.96
CA ILE A 68 5.47 9.75 -24.28
C ILE A 68 6.31 10.60 -23.31
N LEU A 69 6.80 10.02 -22.21
CA LEU A 69 7.58 10.74 -21.21
C LEU A 69 9.07 10.74 -21.61
N PRO A 70 9.68 11.92 -21.83
CA PRO A 70 11.11 12.00 -22.11
C PRO A 70 11.95 11.48 -20.94
N PRO A 71 13.18 10.97 -21.19
CA PRO A 71 14.05 10.50 -20.12
C PRO A 71 14.30 11.55 -19.03
N GLY A 72 14.08 11.18 -17.78
CA GLY A 72 14.24 12.05 -16.60
C GLY A 72 13.22 13.19 -16.48
N SER A 73 12.14 13.18 -17.27
CA SER A 73 11.01 14.10 -17.08
C SER A 73 10.23 13.81 -15.79
N ASP A 74 9.31 14.70 -15.45
CA ASP A 74 8.41 14.55 -14.31
C ASP A 74 7.03 14.16 -14.85
N SER A 75 6.53 12.98 -14.48
CA SER A 75 5.23 12.46 -14.91
C SER A 75 4.06 13.31 -14.39
N HIS A 76 4.21 13.92 -13.21
CA HIS A 76 3.17 14.73 -12.57
C HIS A 76 2.91 16.06 -13.30
N THR A 77 3.95 16.59 -13.94
CA THR A 77 3.92 17.95 -14.55
C THR A 77 4.13 17.95 -16.06
N TYR A 78 4.25 16.77 -16.67
CA TYR A 78 4.44 16.66 -18.11
C TYR A 78 3.26 17.25 -18.89
N GLU A 79 3.55 17.85 -20.05
CA GLU A 79 2.53 18.29 -21.00
C GLU A 79 2.83 17.69 -22.38
N PRO A 80 1.92 16.87 -22.94
CA PRO A 80 2.12 16.27 -24.25
C PRO A 80 2.08 17.34 -25.35
N THR A 81 2.96 17.18 -26.34
CA THR A 81 3.01 18.04 -27.52
C THR A 81 1.93 17.65 -28.52
N THR A 82 1.52 18.59 -29.39
CA THR A 82 0.58 18.29 -30.48
C THR A 82 1.07 17.18 -31.42
N LYS A 83 2.38 16.93 -31.49
CA LYS A 83 2.93 15.86 -32.30
C LYS A 83 2.61 14.50 -31.67
N GLU A 84 2.84 14.35 -30.37
CA GLU A 84 2.51 13.12 -29.63
C GLU A 84 1.01 12.87 -29.66
N MET A 85 0.18 13.89 -29.48
CA MET A 85 -1.28 13.75 -29.62
C MET A 85 -1.70 13.13 -30.97
N ILE A 86 -1.03 13.51 -32.06
CA ILE A 86 -1.29 12.96 -33.40
C ILE A 86 -0.76 11.52 -33.50
N GLU A 87 0.42 11.24 -32.96
CA GLU A 87 1.01 9.90 -33.00
C GLU A 87 0.19 8.89 -32.18
N ILE A 88 -0.32 9.32 -31.01
CA ILE A 88 -1.27 8.54 -30.19
C ILE A 88 -2.57 8.29 -30.98
N ALA A 89 -3.13 9.32 -31.62
CA ALA A 89 -4.35 9.20 -32.43
C ALA A 89 -4.21 8.25 -33.63
N GLU A 90 -2.99 8.02 -34.12
CA GLU A 90 -2.68 7.12 -35.23
C GLU A 90 -2.24 5.72 -34.76
N SER A 91 -2.15 5.49 -33.45
CA SER A 91 -1.69 4.23 -32.84
C SER A 91 -2.81 3.23 -32.61
N ASP A 92 -2.48 1.98 -32.28
CA ASP A 92 -3.46 0.95 -31.97
C ASP A 92 -3.94 1.04 -30.51
N ALA A 93 -3.06 1.49 -29.59
CA ALA A 93 -3.42 1.65 -28.18
C ALA A 93 -2.67 2.78 -27.46
N PHE A 94 -3.35 3.36 -26.48
CA PHE A 94 -2.80 4.29 -25.50
C PHE A 94 -3.04 3.78 -24.09
N ILE A 95 -1.97 3.52 -23.34
CA ILE A 95 -2.01 2.95 -21.99
C ILE A 95 -1.42 3.96 -21.01
N TYR A 96 -2.22 4.41 -20.05
CA TYR A 96 -1.78 5.35 -19.01
C TYR A 96 -2.05 4.80 -17.61
N ASN A 97 -1.44 5.40 -16.59
CA ASN A 97 -1.53 4.88 -15.22
C ASN A 97 -2.94 5.07 -14.66
N GLY A 98 -3.45 6.31 -14.67
CA GLY A 98 -4.70 6.67 -13.98
C GLY A 98 -4.44 7.13 -12.56
N ALA A 99 -5.48 7.09 -11.72
CA ALA A 99 -5.44 7.52 -10.31
C ALA A 99 -4.94 8.97 -10.11
N GLY A 100 -5.19 9.85 -11.09
CA GLY A 100 -4.81 11.26 -11.01
C GLY A 100 -3.35 11.59 -11.39
N LEU A 101 -2.50 10.61 -11.74
CA LEU A 101 -1.10 10.84 -12.08
C LEU A 101 -0.92 11.75 -13.30
N GLU A 102 -1.67 11.46 -14.37
CA GLU A 102 -1.54 12.15 -15.65
C GLU A 102 -2.70 13.13 -15.86
N PRO A 103 -2.61 14.39 -15.40
CA PRO A 103 -3.70 15.38 -15.54
C PRO A 103 -4.04 15.70 -17.01
N TYR A 104 -3.20 15.28 -17.95
CA TYR A 104 -3.40 15.41 -19.39
C TYR A 104 -4.09 14.20 -20.04
N ALA A 105 -4.26 13.06 -19.36
CA ALA A 105 -4.82 11.85 -19.93
C ALA A 105 -6.28 12.02 -20.40
N ASP A 106 -7.10 12.75 -19.64
CA ASP A 106 -8.48 13.07 -20.05
C ASP A 106 -8.52 13.88 -21.33
N ASN A 107 -7.66 14.90 -21.43
CA ASN A 107 -7.57 15.73 -22.63
C ASN A 107 -7.09 14.93 -23.85
N ILE A 108 -6.19 13.95 -23.65
CA ILE A 108 -5.80 12.99 -24.70
C ILE A 108 -7.02 12.18 -25.12
N SER A 109 -7.67 11.54 -24.16
CA SER A 109 -8.80 10.63 -24.39
C SER A 109 -9.95 11.32 -25.12
N GLU A 110 -10.33 12.53 -24.69
CA GLU A 110 -11.36 13.33 -25.38
C GLU A 110 -10.94 13.73 -26.80
N SER A 111 -9.66 14.04 -27.01
CA SER A 111 -9.15 14.49 -28.31
C SER A 111 -9.11 13.37 -29.35
N ILE A 112 -8.95 12.11 -28.91
CA ILE A 112 -8.82 10.93 -29.78
C ILE A 112 -10.05 10.02 -29.76
N GLU A 113 -11.12 10.39 -29.04
CA GLU A 113 -12.36 9.59 -28.90
C GLU A 113 -12.97 9.16 -30.26
N SER A 114 -12.79 9.97 -31.31
CA SER A 114 -13.29 9.65 -32.66
C SER A 114 -12.37 8.76 -33.50
N GLU A 115 -11.19 8.44 -32.99
CA GLU A 115 -10.17 7.64 -33.66
C GLU A 115 -10.25 6.17 -33.20
N ASP A 116 -9.62 5.27 -33.95
CA ASP A 116 -9.67 3.81 -33.71
C ASP A 116 -8.51 3.40 -32.78
N VAL A 117 -8.44 4.02 -31.60
CA VAL A 117 -7.38 3.80 -30.60
C VAL A 117 -7.97 3.15 -29.36
N GLN A 118 -7.41 2.03 -28.91
CA GLN A 118 -7.81 1.42 -27.66
C GLN A 118 -7.16 2.14 -26.48
N ILE A 119 -7.98 2.68 -25.57
CA ILE A 119 -7.50 3.39 -24.38
C ILE A 119 -7.59 2.46 -23.16
N LEU A 120 -6.51 2.37 -22.39
CA LEU A 120 -6.46 1.62 -21.13
C LEU A 120 -5.97 2.54 -19.99
N GLU A 121 -6.78 2.63 -18.95
CA GLU A 121 -6.38 3.11 -17.62
C GLU A 121 -5.89 1.90 -16.81
N ALA A 122 -4.59 1.79 -16.58
CA ALA A 122 -3.98 0.56 -16.06
C ALA A 122 -4.31 0.30 -14.58
N SER A 123 -4.47 1.34 -13.78
CA SER A 123 -4.83 1.26 -12.35
C SER A 123 -6.31 0.98 -12.09
N LYS A 124 -7.14 1.02 -13.12
CA LYS A 124 -8.59 0.90 -12.96
C LYS A 124 -8.99 -0.44 -12.35
N GLY A 125 -9.65 -0.38 -11.20
CA GLY A 125 -10.14 -1.56 -10.49
C GLY A 125 -9.11 -2.24 -9.58
N ILE A 126 -7.89 -1.69 -9.50
CA ILE A 126 -6.90 -2.05 -8.48
C ILE A 126 -7.30 -1.36 -7.16
N ASP A 127 -7.05 -2.02 -6.03
CA ASP A 127 -7.19 -1.43 -4.70
C ASP A 127 -6.14 -0.35 -4.48
N LEU A 128 -6.55 0.92 -4.54
CA LEU A 128 -5.68 2.09 -4.41
C LEU A 128 -5.66 2.56 -2.97
N GLU A 129 -4.48 2.95 -2.48
CA GLU A 129 -4.35 3.53 -1.14
C GLU A 129 -4.86 4.98 -1.14
N GLU A 130 -5.57 5.34 -0.08
CA GLU A 130 -5.89 6.75 0.19
C GLU A 130 -4.65 7.44 0.77
N HIS A 131 -4.26 8.56 0.17
CA HIS A 131 -3.29 9.47 0.75
C HIS A 131 -3.99 10.36 1.78
N GLY A 132 -4.14 9.82 2.99
CA GLY A 132 -4.53 10.62 4.13
C GLY A 132 -3.40 11.61 4.45
N ASP A 133 -3.57 12.89 4.12
CA ASP A 133 -2.88 13.96 4.83
C ASP A 133 -3.24 13.76 6.32
N SER A 134 -2.31 13.23 7.10
CA SER A 134 -2.44 13.09 8.54
C SER A 134 -2.31 14.46 9.22
N HIS A 135 -3.18 15.38 8.84
CA HIS A 135 -3.33 16.70 9.44
C HIS A 135 -4.81 16.98 9.69
N GLU A 136 -5.20 16.77 10.95
CA GLU A 136 -6.43 17.30 11.55
C GLU A 136 -6.65 18.77 11.15
N GLU A 137 -7.54 19.00 10.19
CA GLU A 137 -8.08 20.32 9.89
C GLU A 137 -9.27 20.59 10.82
N GLU A 138 -8.96 21.02 12.03
CA GLU A 138 -9.84 21.82 12.88
C GLU A 138 -10.16 23.16 12.17
N SER A 139 -11.21 23.16 11.35
CA SER A 139 -11.79 24.37 10.78
C SER A 139 -13.28 24.46 11.08
N HIS A 140 -13.56 24.99 12.27
CA HIS A 140 -14.83 25.63 12.59
C HIS A 140 -15.11 26.80 11.63
N ASP A 141 -16.15 26.68 10.80
CA ASP A 141 -16.94 27.86 10.41
C ASP A 141 -18.43 27.54 10.32
N GLU A 142 -19.17 28.14 11.26
CA GLU A 142 -20.62 28.08 11.36
C GLU A 142 -21.28 28.87 10.22
N HIS A 143 -21.95 28.20 9.28
CA HIS A 143 -22.96 28.86 8.43
C HIS A 143 -24.32 28.17 8.52
N ALA A 144 -25.26 28.92 9.12
CA ALA A 144 -26.65 28.58 9.31
C ALA A 144 -27.40 28.34 7.99
N HIS A 145 -28.19 27.27 7.96
CA HIS A 145 -29.16 26.96 6.92
C HIS A 145 -30.30 27.99 6.87
N ASP A 146 -30.62 28.46 5.68
CA ASP A 146 -31.96 28.91 5.30
C ASP A 146 -32.30 28.24 3.97
N GLU A 147 -33.47 27.59 3.91
CA GLU A 147 -33.91 26.70 2.85
C GLU A 147 -34.36 27.42 1.56
N GLU A 148 -34.21 26.78 0.39
CA GLU A 148 -35.31 26.47 -0.54
C GLU A 148 -34.84 25.69 -1.80
N ASP A 149 -35.63 24.68 -2.14
CA ASP A 149 -35.83 23.91 -3.38
C ASP A 149 -35.01 24.20 -4.67
N GLY A 150 -34.43 23.11 -5.20
CA GLY A 150 -34.63 22.67 -6.60
C GLY A 150 -33.52 22.97 -7.61
N HIS A 151 -32.85 21.92 -8.10
CA HIS A 151 -32.76 21.52 -9.52
C HIS A 151 -31.82 20.31 -9.69
N GLU A 152 -32.23 19.38 -10.55
CA GLU A 152 -31.39 18.31 -11.12
C GLU A 152 -30.23 18.93 -11.91
N ASP A 153 -28.99 18.52 -11.63
CA ASP A 153 -27.89 18.48 -12.60
C ASP A 153 -26.96 17.32 -12.20
N GLU A 154 -26.84 16.35 -13.11
CA GLU A 154 -25.82 15.30 -13.12
C GLU A 154 -24.44 15.97 -13.26
N HIS A 155 -23.62 15.86 -12.22
CA HIS A 155 -22.18 16.05 -12.33
C HIS A 155 -21.51 15.01 -11.43
N ASP A 156 -21.18 13.85 -12.02
CA ASP A 156 -20.04 13.04 -11.57
C ASP A 156 -18.80 13.91 -11.75
N GLY A 157 -18.35 14.51 -10.65
CA GLY A 157 -17.00 14.99 -10.48
C GLY A 157 -16.43 14.18 -9.34
N HIS A 158 -15.84 13.03 -9.66
CA HIS A 158 -15.10 12.26 -8.69
C HIS A 158 -13.93 13.12 -8.19
N ASP A 159 -13.83 13.28 -6.87
CA ASP A 159 -12.62 13.75 -6.21
C ASP A 159 -11.49 12.78 -6.60
N HIS A 160 -10.55 13.25 -7.42
CA HIS A 160 -9.40 12.46 -7.88
C HIS A 160 -8.10 12.91 -7.18
N GLY A 161 -8.20 13.51 -5.98
CA GLY A 161 -7.06 14.06 -5.25
C GLY A 161 -6.44 13.11 -4.21
N ASP A 162 -7.22 12.15 -3.72
CA ASP A 162 -6.89 11.47 -2.47
C ASP A 162 -6.34 10.05 -2.66
N GLN A 163 -6.13 9.58 -3.90
CA GLN A 163 -5.61 8.22 -4.16
C GLN A 163 -4.17 8.26 -4.63
N ASP A 164 -3.30 7.43 -4.03
CA ASP A 164 -1.88 7.36 -4.39
C ASP A 164 -1.71 6.72 -5.79
N PRO A 165 -1.19 7.45 -6.79
CA PRO A 165 -1.05 6.90 -8.14
C PRO A 165 0.12 5.93 -8.32
N HIS A 166 1.04 5.80 -7.35
CA HIS A 166 2.33 5.11 -7.53
C HIS A 166 2.25 3.57 -7.42
N VAL A 167 1.14 3.02 -7.92
CA VAL A 167 0.72 1.61 -7.87
C VAL A 167 1.80 0.65 -8.37
N TRP A 168 2.56 1.05 -9.39
CA TRP A 168 3.57 0.18 -10.02
C TRP A 168 4.78 -0.11 -9.14
N LEU A 169 4.96 0.61 -8.02
CA LEU A 169 6.05 0.34 -7.08
C LEU A 169 5.77 -0.89 -6.21
N ASP A 170 4.53 -1.36 -6.17
CA ASP A 170 4.16 -2.62 -5.55
C ASP A 170 4.17 -3.75 -6.60
N PRO A 171 5.06 -4.75 -6.48
CA PRO A 171 5.10 -5.91 -7.37
C PRO A 171 3.77 -6.66 -7.48
N VAL A 172 2.95 -6.72 -6.42
CA VAL A 172 1.65 -7.41 -6.44
C VAL A 172 0.68 -6.67 -7.35
N ARG A 173 0.52 -5.36 -7.14
CA ARG A 173 -0.34 -4.51 -8.00
C ARG A 173 0.22 -4.35 -9.42
N ALA A 174 1.54 -4.39 -9.60
CA ALA A 174 2.15 -4.43 -10.92
C ALA A 174 1.73 -5.67 -11.73
N ILE A 175 1.43 -6.81 -11.08
CA ILE A 175 0.86 -8.00 -11.76
C ILE A 175 -0.54 -7.68 -12.29
N GLU A 176 -1.38 -6.98 -11.53
CA GLU A 176 -2.72 -6.58 -11.96
C GLU A 176 -2.66 -5.60 -13.15
N MET A 177 -1.76 -4.61 -13.10
CA MET A 177 -1.51 -3.71 -14.22
C MET A 177 -1.06 -4.49 -15.47
N ALA A 178 -0.14 -5.44 -15.32
CA ALA A 178 0.32 -6.30 -16.40
C ALA A 178 -0.80 -7.20 -16.95
N GLU A 179 -1.73 -7.65 -16.11
CA GLU A 179 -2.89 -8.43 -16.51
C GLU A 179 -3.83 -7.59 -17.40
N HIS A 180 -4.15 -6.36 -17.01
CA HIS A 180 -4.95 -5.43 -17.81
C HIS A 180 -4.32 -5.14 -19.18
N ILE A 181 -3.00 -4.98 -19.23
CA ILE A 181 -2.23 -4.81 -20.47
C ILE A 181 -2.35 -6.06 -21.35
N LYS A 182 -2.15 -7.25 -20.78
CA LYS A 182 -2.30 -8.53 -21.49
C LYS A 182 -3.69 -8.66 -22.11
N GLU A 183 -4.75 -8.32 -21.37
CA GLU A 183 -6.12 -8.40 -21.87
C GLU A 183 -6.35 -7.47 -23.05
N THR A 184 -5.86 -6.23 -22.94
CA THR A 184 -5.91 -5.25 -24.03
C THR A 184 -5.19 -5.73 -25.28
N LEU A 185 -3.99 -6.32 -25.14
CA LEU A 185 -3.23 -6.88 -26.25
C LEU A 185 -3.96 -8.07 -26.91
N VAL A 186 -4.59 -8.94 -26.11
CA VAL A 186 -5.42 -10.06 -26.62
C VAL A 186 -6.63 -9.54 -27.41
N GLU A 187 -7.27 -8.47 -26.95
CA GLU A 187 -8.39 -7.85 -27.68
C GLU A 187 -7.96 -7.28 -29.03
N LEU A 188 -6.80 -6.62 -29.09
CA LEU A 188 -6.24 -6.02 -30.30
C LEU A 188 -5.73 -7.08 -31.29
N ASN A 189 -5.14 -8.17 -30.79
CA ASN A 189 -4.61 -9.23 -31.65
C ASN A 189 -4.95 -10.65 -31.11
N PRO A 190 -6.21 -11.10 -31.27
CA PRO A 190 -6.68 -12.38 -30.72
C PRO A 190 -5.96 -13.61 -31.28
N GLU A 191 -5.31 -13.50 -32.43
CA GLU A 191 -4.55 -14.61 -33.02
C GLU A 191 -3.25 -14.91 -32.24
N GLN A 192 -2.77 -13.96 -31.43
CA GLN A 192 -1.55 -14.08 -30.63
C GLN A 192 -1.82 -14.32 -29.13
N GLU A 193 -3.08 -14.60 -28.75
CA GLU A 193 -3.51 -14.78 -27.36
C GLU A 193 -2.65 -15.77 -26.57
N GLU A 194 -2.28 -16.91 -27.16
CA GLU A 194 -1.43 -17.92 -26.48
C GLU A 194 -0.04 -17.35 -26.14
N GLY A 195 0.54 -16.53 -27.03
CA GLY A 195 1.84 -15.91 -26.82
C GLY A 195 1.80 -14.82 -25.74
N PHE A 196 0.79 -13.95 -25.75
CA PHE A 196 0.63 -12.93 -24.71
C PHE A 196 0.41 -13.55 -23.33
N ASN A 197 -0.38 -14.62 -23.24
CA ASN A 197 -0.57 -15.34 -21.99
C ASN A 197 0.73 -16.00 -21.50
N GLU A 198 1.51 -16.65 -22.37
CA GLU A 198 2.80 -17.25 -21.98
C GLU A 198 3.79 -16.19 -21.47
N ASN A 199 3.90 -15.06 -22.17
CA ASN A 199 4.79 -13.96 -21.78
C ASN A 199 4.35 -13.29 -20.47
N PHE A 200 3.03 -13.10 -20.28
CA PHE A 200 2.47 -12.57 -19.04
C PHE A 200 2.79 -13.49 -17.84
N GLU A 201 2.64 -14.81 -17.98
CA GLU A 201 2.97 -15.74 -16.90
C GLU A 201 4.47 -15.71 -16.55
N GLU A 202 5.36 -15.50 -17.52
CA GLU A 202 6.79 -15.30 -17.26
C GLU A 202 7.06 -13.99 -16.50
N LEU A 203 6.43 -12.89 -16.91
CA LEU A 203 6.53 -11.60 -16.23
C LEU A 203 5.99 -11.67 -14.80
N LYS A 204 4.80 -12.27 -14.62
CA LYS A 204 4.15 -12.48 -13.33
C LYS A 204 5.03 -13.26 -12.38
N SER A 205 5.60 -14.38 -12.81
CA SER A 205 6.48 -15.18 -11.95
C SER A 205 7.73 -14.41 -11.48
N ARG A 206 8.24 -13.48 -12.30
CA ARG A 206 9.35 -12.61 -11.91
C ARG A 206 8.91 -11.53 -10.91
N LEU A 207 7.70 -10.98 -11.05
CA LEU A 207 7.13 -10.02 -10.09
C LEU A 207 6.84 -10.68 -8.74
N GLU A 208 6.28 -11.89 -8.73
CA GLU A 208 6.10 -12.69 -7.51
C GLU A 208 7.46 -13.01 -6.83
N SER A 209 8.50 -13.30 -7.61
CA SER A 209 9.84 -13.52 -7.04
C SER A 209 10.43 -12.23 -6.45
N LEU A 210 10.16 -11.08 -7.08
CA LEU A 210 10.60 -9.77 -6.59
C LEU A 210 9.88 -9.42 -5.27
N ASP A 211 8.58 -9.70 -5.19
CA ASP A 211 7.79 -9.54 -3.97
C ASP A 211 8.35 -10.37 -2.80
N GLU A 212 8.62 -11.66 -3.03
CA GLU A 212 9.25 -12.54 -2.03
C GLU A 212 10.63 -12.01 -1.57
N GLU A 213 11.40 -11.43 -2.49
CA GLU A 213 12.69 -10.80 -2.19
C GLU A 213 12.53 -9.56 -1.29
N PHE A 214 11.52 -8.73 -1.54
CA PHE A 214 11.19 -7.57 -0.71
C PHE A 214 10.80 -8.00 0.71
N HIS A 215 9.83 -8.91 0.85
CA HIS A 215 9.44 -9.49 2.14
C HIS A 215 10.66 -10.02 2.92
N THR A 216 11.41 -10.93 2.29
CA THR A 216 12.54 -11.61 2.94
C THR A 216 13.62 -10.63 3.44
N GLN A 217 13.92 -9.59 2.66
CA GLN A 217 14.97 -8.65 3.01
C GLN A 217 14.48 -7.63 4.03
N LEU A 218 13.31 -7.04 3.83
CA LEU A 218 12.79 -5.96 4.66
C LEU A 218 12.37 -6.44 6.06
N GLU A 219 11.75 -7.62 6.18
CA GLU A 219 11.40 -8.23 7.49
C GLU A 219 12.64 -8.51 8.37
N SER A 220 13.82 -8.61 7.77
CA SER A 220 15.06 -8.88 8.51
C SER A 220 15.72 -7.64 9.09
N LEU A 221 15.23 -6.45 8.74
CA LEU A 221 15.81 -5.16 9.11
C LEU A 221 15.21 -4.64 10.41
N PRO A 222 16.01 -3.94 11.23
CA PRO A 222 15.56 -3.45 12.54
C PRO A 222 14.72 -2.17 12.48
N GLY A 223 14.71 -1.47 11.34
CA GLY A 223 13.94 -0.24 11.15
C GLY A 223 12.88 -0.43 10.08
N ASN A 224 11.81 0.36 10.18
CA ASN A 224 10.68 0.31 9.26
C ASN A 224 10.24 1.70 8.74
N LYS A 225 10.92 2.79 9.12
CA LYS A 225 10.59 4.15 8.66
C LYS A 225 11.65 4.73 7.73
N ILE A 226 11.24 5.41 6.66
CA ILE A 226 12.11 6.12 5.72
C ILE A 226 11.66 7.56 5.51
N ILE A 227 12.59 8.51 5.32
CA ILE A 227 12.23 9.86 4.86
C ILE A 227 12.39 9.93 3.36
N VAL A 228 11.35 10.34 2.65
CA VAL A 228 11.32 10.42 1.18
C VAL A 228 10.99 11.83 0.71
N SER A 229 11.52 12.23 -0.45
CA SER A 229 11.33 13.59 -0.96
C SER A 229 9.88 13.93 -1.32
N HIS A 230 9.08 12.94 -1.71
CA HIS A 230 7.63 13.05 -1.90
C HIS A 230 6.96 11.69 -1.63
N ALA A 231 5.65 11.69 -1.41
CA ALA A 231 4.87 10.51 -1.03
C ALA A 231 4.60 9.57 -2.21
N ALA A 232 5.60 8.80 -2.64
CA ALA A 232 5.46 7.82 -3.72
C ALA A 232 5.42 6.36 -3.26
N TYR A 233 5.72 6.10 -1.99
CA TYR A 233 6.09 4.76 -1.52
C TYR A 233 5.07 4.18 -0.53
N GLY A 234 3.85 4.72 -0.48
CA GLY A 234 2.81 4.30 0.47
C GLY A 234 2.42 2.83 0.33
N TYR A 235 2.43 2.29 -0.88
CA TYR A 235 2.14 0.87 -1.12
C TYR A 235 3.15 -0.10 -0.46
N TRP A 236 4.38 0.34 -0.14
CA TRP A 236 5.33 -0.48 0.62
C TRP A 236 5.02 -0.55 2.12
N GLU A 237 4.24 0.38 2.64
CA GLU A 237 3.79 0.35 4.03
C GLU A 237 2.84 -0.83 4.25
N LYS A 238 1.79 -0.92 3.42
CA LYS A 238 0.81 -2.02 3.50
C LYS A 238 1.43 -3.40 3.25
N ASN A 239 2.30 -3.51 2.25
CA ASN A 239 2.81 -4.82 1.84
C ASN A 239 4.05 -5.26 2.61
N TYR A 240 4.91 -4.33 3.02
CA TYR A 240 6.22 -4.65 3.61
C TYR A 240 6.46 -3.98 4.98
N GLY A 241 5.47 -3.27 5.52
CA GLY A 241 5.57 -2.56 6.80
C GLY A 241 6.50 -1.34 6.77
N ILE A 242 6.88 -0.84 5.58
CA ILE A 242 7.79 0.30 5.44
C ILE A 242 7.00 1.61 5.40
N GLU A 243 6.97 2.30 6.54
CA GLU A 243 6.30 3.59 6.69
C GLU A 243 7.13 4.73 6.07
N GLN A 244 6.50 5.55 5.24
CA GLN A 244 7.14 6.71 4.66
C GLN A 244 6.84 8.00 5.44
N VAL A 245 7.88 8.75 5.78
CA VAL A 245 7.80 10.14 6.21
C VAL A 245 8.07 11.01 4.98
N ALA A 246 7.00 11.43 4.33
CA ALA A 246 7.10 12.20 3.09
C ALA A 246 7.35 13.69 3.38
N VAL A 247 8.31 14.30 2.69
CA VAL A 247 8.53 15.75 2.80
C VAL A 247 7.52 16.55 1.99
N SER A 248 7.11 16.03 0.83
CA SER A 248 6.08 16.62 -0.04
C SER A 248 4.96 15.60 -0.21
N GLY A 249 3.76 16.02 -0.57
CA GLY A 249 2.62 15.11 -0.81
C GLY A 249 2.81 14.19 -2.04
N LEU A 250 1.71 13.66 -2.59
CA LEU A 250 1.72 12.77 -3.76
C LEU A 250 2.42 13.35 -5.01
N SER A 251 2.58 14.67 -5.09
CA SER A 251 3.39 15.32 -6.11
C SER A 251 4.60 16.04 -5.48
N PRO A 252 5.77 16.04 -6.13
CA PRO A 252 6.90 16.88 -5.74
C PRO A 252 6.58 18.39 -5.66
N GLU A 253 5.50 18.85 -6.31
CA GLU A 253 5.03 20.25 -6.23
C GLU A 253 4.12 20.54 -5.04
N ASN A 254 3.63 19.50 -4.34
CA ASN A 254 2.80 19.63 -3.15
C ASN A 254 3.69 19.89 -1.93
N GLU A 255 4.27 21.10 -1.88
CA GLU A 255 5.15 21.52 -0.77
C GLU A 255 4.37 21.63 0.56
N PRO A 256 4.95 21.19 1.68
CA PRO A 256 4.33 21.29 3.00
C PRO A 256 4.33 22.73 3.49
N SER A 257 3.38 23.04 4.37
CA SER A 257 3.40 24.23 5.21
C SER A 257 4.57 24.22 6.19
N GLN A 258 4.82 25.36 6.84
CA GLN A 258 5.88 25.47 7.82
C GLN A 258 5.65 24.57 9.07
N LYS A 259 4.39 24.33 9.44
CA LYS A 259 4.05 23.49 10.60
C LYS A 259 4.33 22.03 10.27
N GLU A 260 3.91 21.58 9.10
CA GLU A 260 4.11 20.21 8.63
C GLU A 260 5.60 19.93 8.44
N LEU A 261 6.36 20.87 7.88
CA LEU A 261 7.81 20.80 7.80
C LEU A 261 8.48 20.63 9.18
N GLN A 262 7.97 21.32 10.21
CA GLN A 262 8.46 21.18 11.56
C GLN A 262 8.16 19.78 12.11
N ASN A 263 6.93 19.30 11.93
CA ASN A 263 6.53 17.96 12.34
C ASN A 263 7.41 16.89 11.67
N ILE A 264 7.65 17.00 10.36
CA ILE A 264 8.53 16.08 9.61
C ILE A 264 9.93 16.03 10.23
N VAL A 265 10.51 17.18 10.58
CA VAL A 265 11.84 17.25 11.21
C VAL A 265 11.80 16.64 12.62
N GLU A 266 10.77 16.93 13.42
CA GLU A 266 10.61 16.39 14.77
C GLU A 266 10.45 14.85 14.74
N THR A 267 9.58 14.31 13.87
CA THR A 267 9.41 12.87 13.66
C THR A 267 10.71 12.21 13.21
N ALA A 268 11.45 12.85 12.29
CA ALA A 268 12.74 12.35 11.84
C ALA A 268 13.80 12.31 12.94
N GLU A 269 13.88 13.33 13.79
CA GLU A 269 14.79 13.37 14.94
C GLU A 269 14.40 12.34 16.01
N GLU A 270 13.10 12.21 16.31
CA GLU A 270 12.54 11.26 17.26
C GLU A 270 12.87 9.82 16.88
N HIS A 271 12.65 9.47 15.61
CA HIS A 271 12.95 8.14 15.08
C HIS A 271 14.42 7.97 14.66
N GLY A 272 15.28 8.97 14.89
CA GLY A 272 16.72 8.89 14.59
C GLY A 272 17.02 8.59 13.12
N LEU A 273 16.23 9.14 12.20
CA LEU A 273 16.31 8.89 10.76
C LEU A 273 17.49 9.67 10.15
N ASN A 274 18.57 8.95 9.85
CA ASN A 274 19.82 9.56 9.37
C ASN A 274 19.90 9.71 7.84
N HIS A 275 18.88 9.28 7.10
CA HIS A 275 18.87 9.28 5.64
C HIS A 275 17.63 9.99 5.11
N VAL A 276 17.82 10.87 4.13
CA VAL A 276 16.74 11.39 3.28
C VAL A 276 16.90 10.82 1.88
N LEU A 277 15.87 10.12 1.41
CA LEU A 277 15.82 9.45 0.13
C LEU A 277 15.24 10.42 -0.91
N PHE A 278 16.04 10.72 -1.91
CA PHE A 278 15.62 11.57 -3.03
C PHE A 278 15.46 10.75 -4.29
N GLU A 279 14.48 11.13 -5.09
CA GLU A 279 14.28 10.55 -6.41
C GLU A 279 15.47 10.81 -7.35
N GLN A 280 15.58 10.01 -8.38
CA GLN A 280 16.67 10.06 -9.35
C GLN A 280 16.61 11.30 -10.26
N ASN A 281 15.41 11.76 -10.60
CA ASN A 281 15.14 12.78 -11.62
C ASN A 281 14.85 14.17 -11.04
N ILE A 282 14.30 14.25 -9.82
CA ILE A 282 13.85 15.51 -9.19
C ILE A 282 14.43 15.65 -7.79
N THR A 283 14.59 16.89 -7.32
CA THR A 283 15.07 17.18 -5.96
C THR A 283 14.33 18.42 -5.45
N PRO A 284 13.22 18.24 -4.71
CA PRO A 284 12.47 19.33 -4.12
C PRO A 284 13.35 20.16 -3.18
N LYS A 285 13.21 21.49 -3.23
CA LYS A 285 14.02 22.39 -2.39
C LYS A 285 13.70 22.22 -0.91
N VAL A 286 12.45 21.91 -0.60
CA VAL A 286 11.99 21.68 0.78
C VAL A 286 12.61 20.43 1.38
N ALA A 287 12.73 19.34 0.62
CA ALA A 287 13.46 18.13 1.05
C ALA A 287 14.95 18.39 1.30
N GLU A 288 15.59 19.27 0.52
CA GLU A 288 16.95 19.75 0.81
C GLU A 288 17.03 20.54 2.13
N VAL A 289 15.99 21.29 2.49
CA VAL A 289 15.94 22.00 3.79
C VAL A 289 15.84 20.99 4.93
N VAL A 290 14.94 20.01 4.85
CA VAL A 290 14.81 18.93 5.84
C VAL A 290 16.13 18.21 6.05
N ARG A 291 16.78 17.75 4.96
CA ARG A 291 18.08 17.09 5.04
C ARG A 291 19.12 17.93 5.77
N ASN A 292 19.19 19.24 5.47
CA ASN A 292 20.17 20.13 6.10
C ASN A 292 19.91 20.37 7.58
N GLU A 293 18.64 20.40 8.00
CA GLU A 293 18.27 20.58 9.41
C GLU A 293 18.64 19.33 10.23
N LEU A 294 18.38 18.15 9.68
CA LEU A 294 18.68 16.84 10.29
C LEU A 294 20.17 16.46 10.26
N ASP A 295 21.01 17.19 9.51
CA ASP A 295 22.37 16.76 9.14
C ASP A 295 22.40 15.33 8.54
N ALA A 296 21.32 14.95 7.84
CA ALA A 296 21.10 13.61 7.30
C ALA A 296 21.91 13.35 6.02
N GLU A 297 22.30 12.09 5.83
CA GLU A 297 22.90 11.63 4.58
C GLU A 297 21.86 11.50 3.47
N THR A 298 22.30 11.64 2.21
CA THR A 298 21.42 11.50 1.05
C THR A 298 21.58 10.13 0.43
N LEU A 299 20.46 9.43 0.29
CA LEU A 299 20.34 8.26 -0.57
C LEU A 299 19.51 8.60 -1.81
N ARG A 300 19.74 7.88 -2.90
CA ARG A 300 18.93 7.98 -4.13
C ARG A 300 18.06 6.75 -4.23
N ILE A 301 16.76 6.98 -4.41
CA ILE A 301 15.77 5.95 -4.65
C ILE A 301 15.11 6.22 -6.01
N HIS A 302 14.72 5.18 -6.72
CA HIS A 302 14.14 5.30 -8.05
C HIS A 302 12.60 5.24 -7.94
N ASN A 303 11.89 6.20 -8.53
CA ASN A 303 10.41 6.18 -8.57
C ASN A 303 9.85 5.32 -9.72
N LEU A 304 10.71 4.87 -10.63
CA LEU A 304 10.39 4.09 -11.84
C LEU A 304 9.47 4.76 -12.85
N SER A 305 8.90 5.93 -12.58
CA SER A 305 8.01 6.66 -13.51
C SER A 305 8.66 6.91 -14.88
N VAL A 306 9.96 7.19 -14.90
CA VAL A 306 10.77 7.41 -16.10
C VAL A 306 12.16 6.81 -15.92
N LEU A 307 12.79 6.38 -17.03
CA LEU A 307 14.23 6.16 -17.06
C LEU A 307 14.98 7.48 -17.22
N THR A 308 16.14 7.61 -16.59
CA THR A 308 17.10 8.65 -16.89
C THR A 308 18.04 8.23 -18.04
N GLU A 309 18.79 9.18 -18.56
CA GLU A 309 19.86 8.89 -19.54
C GLU A 309 20.94 7.95 -18.98
N GLU A 310 21.14 7.93 -17.66
CA GLU A 310 22.08 7.02 -17.01
C GLU A 310 21.55 5.58 -17.00
N ASP A 311 20.27 5.41 -16.66
CA ASP A 311 19.60 4.11 -16.64
C ASP A 311 19.62 3.46 -18.04
N ILE A 312 19.29 4.24 -19.07
CA ILE A 312 19.33 3.80 -20.48
C ILE A 312 20.75 3.37 -20.88
N GLN A 313 21.78 4.12 -20.46
CA GLN A 313 23.17 3.78 -20.79
C GLN A 313 23.66 2.52 -20.06
N SER A 314 23.16 2.30 -18.84
CA SER A 314 23.45 1.12 -18.03
C SER A 314 22.62 -0.09 -18.43
N ASN A 315 21.57 0.10 -19.25
CA ASN A 315 20.55 -0.90 -19.58
C ASN A 315 19.84 -1.41 -18.32
N GLU A 316 19.51 -0.49 -17.42
CA GLU A 316 18.64 -0.79 -16.30
C GLU A 316 17.22 -1.09 -16.81
N ASP A 317 16.53 -1.99 -16.10
CA ASP A 317 15.14 -2.33 -16.35
C ASP A 317 14.32 -2.22 -15.05
N TYR A 318 13.01 -2.45 -15.14
CA TYR A 318 12.12 -2.42 -13.97
C TYR A 318 12.65 -3.25 -12.79
N PHE A 319 13.16 -4.46 -13.04
CA PHE A 319 13.60 -5.36 -11.99
C PHE A 319 14.94 -4.92 -11.39
N THR A 320 15.89 -4.48 -12.22
CA THR A 320 17.18 -4.00 -11.69
C THR A 320 17.01 -2.73 -10.87
N LEU A 321 16.08 -1.85 -11.26
CA LEU A 321 15.73 -0.64 -10.52
C LEU A 321 15.02 -0.95 -9.21
N MET A 322 14.06 -1.87 -9.21
CA MET A 322 13.40 -2.32 -7.97
C MET A 322 14.37 -3.01 -7.00
N GLN A 323 15.31 -3.81 -7.52
CA GLN A 323 16.37 -4.41 -6.71
C GLN A 323 17.32 -3.33 -6.14
N SER A 324 17.65 -2.31 -6.92
CA SER A 324 18.41 -1.15 -6.42
C SER A 324 17.65 -0.40 -5.34
N ASN A 325 16.32 -0.26 -5.46
CA ASN A 325 15.49 0.33 -4.40
C ASN A 325 15.58 -0.49 -3.12
N LEU A 326 15.50 -1.83 -3.22
CA LEU A 326 15.61 -2.72 -2.08
C LEU A 326 16.98 -2.62 -1.36
N GLU A 327 18.07 -2.44 -2.11
CA GLU A 327 19.40 -2.18 -1.52
C GLU A 327 19.47 -0.82 -0.79
N VAL A 328 18.81 0.20 -1.34
CA VAL A 328 18.71 1.53 -0.74
C VAL A 328 17.88 1.49 0.55
N LEU A 329 16.73 0.82 0.53
CA LEU A 329 15.90 0.58 1.72
C LEU A 329 16.70 -0.18 2.79
N SER A 330 17.40 -1.26 2.38
CA SER A 330 18.26 -2.02 3.28
C SER A 330 19.33 -1.13 3.93
N THR A 331 19.92 -0.20 3.18
CA THR A 331 20.90 0.75 3.73
C THR A 331 20.23 1.69 4.73
N ALA A 332 19.11 2.32 4.35
CA ALA A 332 18.39 3.28 5.17
C ALA A 332 17.92 2.69 6.51
N LEU A 333 17.50 1.43 6.49
CA LEU A 333 16.86 0.73 7.62
C LEU A 333 17.84 -0.15 8.42
N SER A 334 19.09 -0.33 7.98
CA SER A 334 20.08 -1.19 8.65
C SER A 334 20.74 -0.60 9.89
N GLU A 335 20.76 0.71 10.04
CA GLU A 335 21.34 1.35 11.22
C GLU A 335 20.28 1.44 12.32
N PRO A 336 20.55 0.94 13.55
CA PRO A 336 19.62 1.15 14.65
C PRO A 336 19.52 2.64 14.91
N SER A 337 18.29 3.14 14.87
CA SER A 337 17.85 4.47 15.32
C SER A 337 18.24 4.64 16.80
N SER A 338 19.51 5.01 17.01
CA SER A 338 20.13 5.11 18.32
C SER A 338 20.34 6.58 18.66
N VAL A 339 19.32 7.19 19.26
CA VAL A 339 19.51 8.49 19.92
C VAL A 339 20.34 8.26 21.18
N SER A 340 21.60 8.70 21.11
CA SER A 340 22.54 8.69 22.21
C SER A 340 22.17 9.72 23.27
N ASP A 341 22.06 9.23 24.49
CA ASP A 341 21.86 9.91 25.77
C ASP A 341 23.02 10.90 26.08
N GLU A 342 22.90 12.17 25.68
CA GLU A 342 23.72 13.28 26.21
C GLU A 342 22.89 14.55 26.50
N SER A 343 22.25 14.54 27.68
CA SER A 343 22.06 15.68 28.60
C SER A 343 21.88 17.10 28.04
N LYS A 344 20.62 17.60 28.02
CA LYS A 344 20.28 19.00 28.33
C LYS A 344 18.92 19.12 29.03
N GLU A 345 18.95 19.62 30.27
CA GLU A 345 17.77 20.13 30.98
C GLU A 345 17.17 21.33 30.21
N SER A 346 15.87 21.31 29.89
CA SER A 346 14.82 22.15 30.52
C SER A 346 13.57 22.36 29.64
N ASP A 347 12.43 22.22 30.32
CA ASP A 347 11.10 22.77 30.08
C ASP A 347 10.16 22.07 29.08
N GLU A 348 9.37 21.16 29.68
CA GLU A 348 8.09 20.55 29.31
C GLU A 348 7.21 21.38 28.35
N HIS A 349 6.85 20.77 27.22
CA HIS A 349 5.50 20.85 26.66
C HIS A 349 5.21 19.54 25.90
N ASN A 350 4.50 18.63 26.57
CA ASN A 350 3.86 17.46 25.95
C ASN A 350 2.85 17.95 24.91
N HIS A 351 2.85 17.34 23.73
CA HIS A 351 1.65 16.71 23.18
C HIS A 351 2.10 15.54 22.32
N ASP A 352 1.72 14.37 22.81
CA ASP A 352 1.92 13.01 22.33
C ASP A 352 0.79 12.69 21.34
N HIS A 353 1.05 11.86 20.32
CA HIS A 353 0.23 10.71 19.95
C HIS A 353 0.99 9.88 18.90
N SER A 354 1.59 8.81 19.41
CA SER A 354 2.35 7.77 18.74
C SER A 354 1.50 6.51 18.60
N HIS A 355 1.76 5.71 17.56
CA HIS A 355 1.68 4.26 17.64
C HIS A 355 2.91 3.67 16.91
N ALA A 356 4.00 3.48 17.66
CA ALA A 356 5.12 2.64 17.29
C ALA A 356 5.32 1.63 18.42
N HIS A 357 5.15 0.34 18.15
CA HIS A 357 5.36 -0.69 19.15
C HIS A 357 6.87 -0.90 19.39
N ASP A 358 7.32 -0.61 20.60
CA ASP A 358 8.61 -1.05 21.11
C ASP A 358 8.50 -2.50 21.65
N GLU A 359 9.61 -3.25 21.70
CA GLU A 359 9.68 -4.63 22.23
C GLU A 359 9.16 -4.81 23.68
N GLU A 360 9.13 -3.74 24.48
CA GLU A 360 8.56 -3.68 25.82
C GLU A 360 7.03 -3.54 25.75
N SER A 361 6.50 -2.71 24.83
CA SER A 361 5.07 -2.55 24.55
C SER A 361 4.43 -3.84 24.03
N GLU A 362 5.10 -4.61 23.15
CA GLU A 362 4.62 -5.92 22.70
C GLU A 362 4.57 -6.92 23.86
N LYS A 363 5.62 -6.95 24.69
CA LYS A 363 5.64 -7.79 25.89
C LYS A 363 4.52 -7.40 26.85
N ILE A 364 4.26 -6.10 27.02
CA ILE A 364 3.15 -5.60 27.84
C ILE A 364 1.82 -6.07 27.26
N TYR A 365 1.62 -5.93 25.95
CA TYR A 365 0.43 -6.35 25.21
C TYR A 365 0.15 -7.86 25.35
N GLU A 366 1.20 -8.68 25.26
CA GLU A 366 1.15 -10.14 25.52
C GLU A 366 0.95 -10.51 27.01
N GLY A 367 0.97 -9.53 27.91
CA GLY A 367 0.74 -9.71 29.34
C GLY A 367 2.00 -9.98 30.17
N TYR A 368 3.17 -9.63 29.67
CA TYR A 368 4.48 -9.74 30.31
C TYR A 368 5.03 -8.37 30.73
N PHE A 369 4.68 -7.98 31.95
CA PHE A 369 5.12 -6.71 32.56
C PHE A 369 5.56 -6.90 34.02
N GLU A 370 6.02 -5.83 34.66
CA GLU A 370 6.32 -5.71 36.10
C GLU A 370 5.27 -4.82 36.78
N ASP A 371 4.98 -5.07 38.06
CA ASP A 371 3.97 -4.29 38.81
C ASP A 371 4.31 -2.79 38.88
N SER A 372 5.59 -2.43 38.75
CA SER A 372 6.04 -1.03 38.75
C SER A 372 5.76 -0.28 37.45
N GLN A 373 5.39 -0.98 36.37
CA GLN A 373 5.03 -0.38 35.10
C GLN A 373 3.52 -0.08 35.00
N VAL A 374 2.72 -0.55 35.97
CA VAL A 374 1.27 -0.34 35.93
C VAL A 374 0.90 0.99 36.58
N GLU A 375 0.19 1.83 35.85
CA GLU A 375 -0.26 3.15 36.29
C GLU A 375 -1.79 3.25 36.36
N ASP A 376 -2.32 4.17 37.17
CA ASP A 376 -3.75 4.46 37.20
C ASP A 376 -4.18 5.10 35.87
N ARG A 377 -5.38 4.75 35.40
CA ARG A 377 -5.98 5.30 34.17
C ARG A 377 -7.29 6.02 34.44
N GLU A 378 -7.60 6.99 33.59
CA GLU A 378 -8.84 7.77 33.64
C GLU A 378 -9.86 7.22 32.63
N LEU A 379 -11.16 7.45 32.86
CA LEU A 379 -12.20 6.93 31.96
C LEU A 379 -12.08 7.52 30.54
N SER A 380 -11.47 8.70 30.42
CA SER A 380 -11.17 9.36 29.14
C SER A 380 -10.28 8.53 28.21
N ASP A 381 -9.53 7.57 28.75
CA ASP A 381 -8.72 6.65 27.94
C ASP A 381 -9.58 5.76 27.03
N TRP A 382 -10.85 5.53 27.40
CA TRP A 382 -11.86 4.82 26.63
C TRP A 382 -12.92 5.74 26.01
N GLU A 383 -12.73 7.06 26.05
CA GLU A 383 -13.65 8.03 25.44
C GLU A 383 -13.78 7.79 23.93
N GLY A 384 -15.01 7.70 23.45
CA GLY A 384 -15.29 7.34 22.07
C GLY A 384 -16.67 6.72 21.90
N ASP A 385 -16.95 6.34 20.65
CA ASP A 385 -18.16 5.66 20.26
C ASP A 385 -17.86 4.23 19.79
N TRP A 386 -18.51 3.24 20.41
CA TRP A 386 -18.06 1.85 20.39
C TRP A 386 -19.17 0.88 20.01
N GLN A 387 -18.89 -0.02 19.07
CA GLN A 387 -19.80 -1.08 18.63
C GLN A 387 -19.33 -2.47 19.10
N SER A 388 -20.28 -3.34 19.42
CA SER A 388 -19.98 -4.74 19.74
C SER A 388 -19.55 -5.52 18.50
N VAL A 389 -18.57 -6.40 18.65
CA VAL A 389 -18.17 -7.34 17.58
C VAL A 389 -19.09 -8.56 17.44
N TYR A 390 -20.01 -8.77 18.38
CA TYR A 390 -20.87 -9.95 18.40
C TYR A 390 -21.76 -10.12 17.16
N PRO A 391 -22.34 -9.07 16.55
CA PRO A 391 -23.06 -9.19 15.28
C PRO A 391 -22.20 -9.78 14.15
N TYR A 392 -20.94 -9.34 14.03
CA TYR A 392 -19.98 -9.83 13.03
C TYR A 392 -19.52 -11.27 13.30
N HIS A 393 -19.50 -11.69 14.56
CA HIS A 393 -19.35 -13.10 14.92
C HIS A 393 -20.54 -13.94 14.41
N GLN A 394 -21.76 -13.45 14.62
CA GLN A 394 -23.00 -14.17 14.32
C GLN A 394 -23.28 -14.31 12.82
N ASP A 395 -22.98 -13.28 12.03
CA ASP A 395 -23.21 -13.30 10.58
C ASP A 395 -22.11 -14.02 9.78
N GLY A 396 -20.98 -14.31 10.43
CA GLY A 396 -19.85 -15.04 9.87
C GLY A 396 -18.75 -14.16 9.29
N THR A 397 -18.82 -12.83 9.43
CA THR A 397 -17.77 -11.91 9.01
C THR A 397 -16.43 -12.26 9.66
N LEU A 398 -16.43 -12.61 10.94
CA LEU A 398 -15.21 -13.00 11.66
C LEU A 398 -14.73 -14.44 11.39
N ASP A 399 -15.35 -15.19 10.45
CA ASP A 399 -14.95 -16.58 10.18
C ASP A 399 -13.51 -16.69 9.66
N GLU A 400 -13.02 -15.67 8.96
CA GLU A 400 -11.63 -15.60 8.49
C GLU A 400 -10.63 -15.47 9.65
N VAL A 401 -10.97 -14.72 10.70
CA VAL A 401 -10.16 -14.59 11.92
C VAL A 401 -9.94 -15.97 12.57
N TYR A 402 -11.00 -16.78 12.67
CA TYR A 402 -10.91 -18.12 13.27
C TYR A 402 -10.11 -19.09 12.40
N ALA A 403 -10.23 -18.97 11.07
CA ALA A 403 -9.42 -19.75 10.13
C ALA A 403 -7.93 -19.39 10.27
N HIS A 404 -7.62 -18.09 10.33
CA HIS A 404 -6.27 -17.57 10.53
C HIS A 404 -5.66 -18.09 11.85
N LYS A 405 -6.35 -17.93 12.98
CA LYS A 405 -5.85 -18.41 14.30
C LYS A 405 -5.67 -19.93 14.33
N ALA A 406 -6.55 -20.70 13.67
CA ALA A 406 -6.39 -22.15 13.55
C ALA A 406 -5.15 -22.55 12.74
N GLU A 407 -4.78 -21.77 11.73
CA GLU A 407 -3.58 -22.00 10.92
C GLU A 407 -2.29 -21.62 11.66
N GLN A 408 -2.29 -20.47 12.34
CA GLN A 408 -1.12 -19.96 13.08
C GLN A 408 -0.79 -20.78 14.32
N GLU A 409 -1.77 -21.00 15.21
CA GLU A 409 -1.53 -21.62 16.51
C GLU A 409 -1.57 -23.16 16.43
N GLY A 410 -2.39 -23.71 15.53
CA GLY A 410 -2.52 -25.16 15.30
C GLY A 410 -3.04 -25.96 16.50
N ASP A 411 -3.59 -25.32 17.53
CA ASP A 411 -4.05 -25.92 18.78
C ASP A 411 -5.57 -26.22 18.80
N LYS A 412 -6.36 -25.51 17.97
CA LYS A 412 -7.80 -25.70 17.75
C LYS A 412 -8.15 -25.60 16.26
N THR A 413 -9.30 -26.17 15.90
CA THR A 413 -9.94 -25.93 14.61
C THR A 413 -10.63 -24.57 14.56
N ALA A 414 -10.89 -24.04 13.36
CA ALA A 414 -11.64 -22.80 13.18
C ALA A 414 -13.03 -22.86 13.85
N GLU A 415 -13.72 -24.01 13.77
CA GLU A 415 -14.99 -24.20 14.48
C GLU A 415 -14.84 -24.19 16.00
N GLU A 416 -13.76 -24.77 16.55
CA GLU A 416 -13.49 -24.72 17.99
C GLU A 416 -13.13 -23.30 18.46
N TYR A 417 -12.44 -22.51 17.62
CA TYR A 417 -12.23 -21.08 17.88
C TYR A 417 -13.54 -20.31 17.85
N LYS A 418 -14.38 -20.53 16.82
CA LYS A 418 -15.69 -19.89 16.74
C LYS A 418 -16.55 -20.21 17.97
N GLU A 419 -16.61 -21.47 18.42
CA GLU A 419 -17.33 -21.84 19.65
C GLU A 419 -16.77 -21.16 20.91
N TYR A 420 -15.45 -20.98 20.99
CA TYR A 420 -14.80 -20.26 22.09
C TYR A 420 -15.16 -18.77 22.11
N TYR A 421 -15.06 -18.10 20.96
CA TYR A 421 -15.37 -16.67 20.83
C TYR A 421 -16.88 -16.37 20.92
N GLU A 422 -17.77 -17.33 20.62
CA GLU A 422 -19.22 -17.18 20.83
C GLU A 422 -19.55 -16.93 22.32
N GLU A 423 -18.93 -17.67 23.24
CA GLU A 423 -19.14 -17.48 24.68
C GLU A 423 -18.52 -16.17 25.18
N GLY A 424 -17.36 -15.81 24.62
CA GLY A 424 -16.63 -14.58 24.93
C GLY A 424 -17.37 -13.31 24.50
N TYR A 425 -17.75 -13.20 23.23
CA TYR A 425 -18.28 -11.97 22.64
C TYR A 425 -19.77 -11.73 22.90
N GLN A 426 -20.53 -12.76 23.26
CA GLN A 426 -21.99 -12.66 23.38
C GLN A 426 -22.42 -11.48 24.25
N THR A 427 -23.30 -10.63 23.74
CA THR A 427 -23.85 -9.50 24.50
C THR A 427 -25.18 -9.07 23.90
N ASP A 428 -26.00 -8.40 24.71
CA ASP A 428 -27.20 -7.67 24.26
C ASP A 428 -27.01 -6.15 24.31
N VAL A 429 -25.80 -5.69 24.66
CA VAL A 429 -25.34 -4.31 24.54
C VAL A 429 -24.61 -4.19 23.21
N ASP A 430 -25.25 -3.57 22.23
CA ASP A 430 -24.73 -3.42 20.86
C ASP A 430 -23.82 -2.21 20.70
N HIS A 431 -24.01 -1.18 21.54
CA HIS A 431 -23.29 0.09 21.43
C HIS A 431 -22.99 0.71 22.79
N ILE A 432 -21.84 1.36 22.92
CA ILE A 432 -21.43 2.08 24.12
C ILE A 432 -20.83 3.43 23.71
N VAL A 433 -21.36 4.52 24.28
CA VAL A 433 -20.77 5.86 24.12
C VAL A 433 -20.14 6.29 25.43
N ILE A 434 -18.88 6.68 25.39
CA ILE A 434 -18.13 7.20 26.54
C ILE A 434 -17.76 8.65 26.24
N ASP A 435 -18.28 9.57 27.05
CA ASP A 435 -18.07 11.02 26.94
C ASP A 435 -17.74 11.59 28.34
N GLY A 436 -16.47 11.89 28.56
CA GLY A 436 -15.93 12.28 29.87
C GLY A 436 -16.19 11.25 30.96
N GLU A 437 -16.95 11.62 32.01
CA GLU A 437 -17.34 10.71 33.09
C GLU A 437 -18.59 9.86 32.76
N THR A 438 -19.25 10.10 31.63
CA THR A 438 -20.55 9.50 31.30
C THR A 438 -20.37 8.29 30.40
N VAL A 439 -20.94 7.15 30.81
CA VAL A 439 -21.04 5.95 29.98
C VAL A 439 -22.51 5.73 29.63
N THR A 440 -22.79 5.58 28.35
CA THR A 440 -24.12 5.28 27.81
C THR A 440 -24.13 3.88 27.23
N PHE A 441 -24.92 3.00 27.82
CA PHE A 441 -25.19 1.66 27.30
C PHE A 441 -26.39 1.72 26.36
N ASN A 442 -26.24 1.24 25.14
CA ASN A 442 -27.36 0.92 24.26
C ASN A 442 -27.63 -0.58 24.35
N LYS A 443 -28.87 -0.92 24.71
CA LYS A 443 -29.32 -2.30 24.80
C LYS A 443 -30.66 -2.41 24.11
N ASP A 444 -30.72 -3.22 23.06
CA ASP A 444 -31.94 -3.41 22.24
C ASP A 444 -32.52 -2.07 21.70
N GLY A 445 -31.68 -1.07 21.43
CA GLY A 445 -32.10 0.27 20.98
C GLY A 445 -32.61 1.18 22.11
N GLU A 446 -32.46 0.78 23.38
CA GLU A 446 -32.71 1.61 24.54
C GLU A 446 -31.41 2.10 25.19
N GLU A 447 -31.24 3.41 25.23
CA GLU A 447 -30.10 4.04 25.88
C GLU A 447 -30.32 4.24 27.39
N ARG A 448 -29.26 4.00 28.17
CA ARG A 448 -29.17 4.32 29.59
C ARG A 448 -27.78 4.89 29.89
N SER A 449 -27.72 6.05 30.53
CA SER A 449 -26.46 6.75 30.82
C SER A 449 -26.26 6.96 32.31
N GLY A 450 -25.01 6.87 32.76
CA GLY A 450 -24.61 7.10 34.15
C GLY A 450 -23.19 7.64 34.25
N GLU A 451 -22.91 8.40 35.30
CA GLU A 451 -21.56 8.90 35.59
C GLU A 451 -20.77 7.82 36.36
N TYR A 452 -19.59 7.48 35.87
CA TYR A 452 -18.68 6.52 36.48
C TYR A 452 -17.42 7.21 36.98
N VAL A 453 -16.92 6.78 38.13
CA VAL A 453 -15.70 7.29 38.75
C VAL A 453 -14.72 6.15 38.99
N SER A 454 -13.42 6.42 38.87
CA SER A 454 -12.39 5.40 39.08
C SER A 454 -12.49 4.76 40.47
N ASP A 455 -12.42 3.43 40.51
CA ASP A 455 -12.35 2.56 41.70
C ASP A 455 -11.01 1.78 41.72
N GLY A 456 -10.01 2.28 40.97
CA GLY A 456 -8.66 1.74 40.85
C GLY A 456 -8.53 0.63 39.80
N TYR A 457 -7.44 -0.14 39.89
CA TYR A 457 -7.18 -1.27 39.01
C TYR A 457 -6.80 -2.54 39.79
N GLU A 458 -6.88 -3.69 39.13
CA GLU A 458 -6.42 -4.99 39.65
C GLU A 458 -5.55 -5.70 38.61
N ILE A 459 -4.42 -6.25 39.05
CA ILE A 459 -3.53 -7.06 38.21
C ILE A 459 -3.93 -8.52 38.36
N LEU A 460 -4.35 -9.14 37.26
CA LEU A 460 -4.70 -10.55 37.17
C LEU A 460 -3.53 -11.37 36.64
N THR A 461 -3.44 -12.62 37.08
CA THR A 461 -2.46 -13.60 36.56
C THR A 461 -3.22 -14.82 36.08
N TYR A 462 -3.06 -15.15 34.81
CA TYR A 462 -3.77 -16.25 34.15
C TYR A 462 -2.99 -17.56 34.26
N ASP A 463 -3.67 -18.69 34.04
CA ASP A 463 -3.09 -20.03 34.16
C ASP A 463 -1.92 -20.27 33.18
N ALA A 464 -1.90 -19.58 32.03
CA ALA A 464 -0.81 -19.60 31.06
C ALA A 464 0.44 -18.82 31.51
N GLY A 465 0.34 -18.06 32.60
CA GLY A 465 1.43 -17.31 33.22
C GLY A 465 1.57 -15.87 32.72
N ASN A 466 0.83 -15.48 31.68
CA ASN A 466 0.63 -14.08 31.31
C ASN A 466 -0.32 -13.38 32.29
N ARG A 467 -0.30 -12.06 32.27
CA ARG A 467 -1.03 -11.19 33.20
C ARG A 467 -1.85 -10.15 32.43
N GLY A 468 -2.81 -9.55 33.11
CA GLY A 468 -3.62 -8.47 32.55
C GLY A 468 -4.03 -7.48 33.63
N VAL A 469 -4.42 -6.27 33.24
CA VAL A 469 -4.88 -5.24 34.17
C VAL A 469 -6.36 -4.97 33.92
N ARG A 470 -7.15 -4.98 34.99
CA ARG A 470 -8.56 -4.57 35.00
C ARG A 470 -8.65 -3.15 35.55
N TYR A 471 -9.07 -2.20 34.74
CA TYR A 471 -9.37 -0.83 35.20
C TYR A 471 -10.83 -0.72 35.58
N ILE A 472 -11.10 -0.37 36.84
CA ILE A 472 -12.42 -0.51 37.46
C ILE A 472 -13.02 0.87 37.66
N PHE A 473 -14.24 1.04 37.21
CA PHE A 473 -15.02 2.24 37.46
C PHE A 473 -16.34 1.89 38.14
N LYS A 474 -16.77 2.78 39.02
CA LYS A 474 -17.97 2.61 39.83
C LYS A 474 -18.97 3.70 39.53
N LEU A 475 -20.22 3.29 39.36
CA LEU A 475 -21.35 4.20 39.16
C LEU A 475 -21.48 5.15 40.36
N LYS A 476 -21.46 6.45 40.07
CA LYS A 476 -21.43 7.54 41.06
C LYS A 476 -22.76 7.70 41.78
N GLU A 477 -23.86 7.61 41.05
CA GLU A 477 -25.23 7.63 41.56
C GLU A 477 -26.01 6.43 41.02
N GLU A 478 -26.75 5.74 41.89
CA GLU A 478 -27.51 4.56 41.50
C GLU A 478 -28.61 4.92 40.48
N VAL A 479 -28.47 4.37 39.27
CA VAL A 479 -29.43 4.48 38.17
C VAL A 479 -30.02 3.09 37.93
N GLU A 480 -31.34 3.00 37.81
CA GLU A 480 -32.03 1.74 37.55
C GLU A 480 -31.55 1.15 36.21
N GLU A 481 -31.31 -0.17 36.16
CA GLU A 481 -30.84 -0.91 34.98
C GLU A 481 -29.39 -0.62 34.54
N LEU A 482 -28.62 0.21 35.25
CA LEU A 482 -27.18 0.37 35.00
C LEU A 482 -26.31 -0.47 35.96
N PRO A 483 -25.21 -1.05 35.47
CA PRO A 483 -24.31 -1.83 36.31
C PRO A 483 -23.58 -0.92 37.29
N LYS A 484 -23.49 -1.35 38.56
CA LYS A 484 -22.77 -0.57 39.58
C LYS A 484 -21.27 -0.48 39.33
N TYR A 485 -20.69 -1.48 38.66
CA TYR A 485 -19.27 -1.54 38.32
C TYR A 485 -19.09 -1.90 36.84
N ILE A 486 -18.10 -1.28 36.23
CA ILE A 486 -17.58 -1.62 34.90
C ILE A 486 -16.07 -1.83 35.02
N GLN A 487 -15.52 -2.77 34.27
CA GLN A 487 -14.09 -3.08 34.27
C GLN A 487 -13.59 -3.26 32.85
N PHE A 488 -12.57 -2.48 32.46
CA PHE A 488 -11.94 -2.52 31.15
C PHE A 488 -10.68 -3.38 31.17
N SER A 489 -10.42 -4.05 30.05
CA SER A 489 -9.14 -4.66 29.68
C SER A 489 -8.90 -4.44 28.20
N ASP A 490 -7.81 -3.79 27.85
CA ASP A 490 -7.46 -3.35 26.48
C ASP A 490 -5.96 -3.56 26.21
N HIS A 491 -5.34 -4.51 26.91
CA HIS A 491 -3.93 -4.89 26.78
C HIS A 491 -2.91 -3.81 27.22
N SER A 492 -3.37 -2.59 27.54
CA SER A 492 -2.54 -1.48 28.02
C SER A 492 -2.46 -1.44 29.56
N ILE A 493 -1.32 -0.98 30.08
CA ILE A 493 -1.06 -0.95 31.54
C ILE A 493 -0.75 0.45 32.10
N TYR A 494 -0.84 1.48 31.28
CA TYR A 494 -0.60 2.88 31.63
C TYR A 494 -1.53 3.79 30.80
N PRO A 495 -1.64 5.10 31.11
CA PRO A 495 -2.49 6.03 30.36
C PRO A 495 -2.21 6.03 28.86
N THR A 496 -3.15 5.46 28.10
CA THR A 496 -3.12 5.29 26.64
C THR A 496 -4.56 5.30 26.15
N LYS A 497 -4.80 5.80 24.93
CA LYS A 497 -6.10 5.64 24.29
C LYS A 497 -6.32 4.17 23.93
N SER A 498 -7.54 3.68 24.15
CA SER A 498 -7.93 2.32 23.79
C SER A 498 -8.18 2.26 22.28
N ASP A 499 -7.65 1.24 21.60
CA ASP A 499 -7.99 0.92 20.20
C ASP A 499 -9.18 -0.03 20.14
N HIS A 500 -9.21 -1.03 21.03
CA HIS A 500 -10.36 -1.88 21.33
C HIS A 500 -10.34 -2.25 22.82
N TYR A 501 -11.45 -2.79 23.34
CA TYR A 501 -11.46 -3.30 24.71
C TYR A 501 -12.44 -4.43 24.95
N HIS A 502 -12.15 -5.19 26.01
CA HIS A 502 -13.05 -6.14 26.63
C HIS A 502 -13.69 -5.52 27.87
N LEU A 503 -15.03 -5.54 27.94
CA LEU A 503 -15.78 -4.90 29.02
C LEU A 503 -16.50 -5.92 29.91
N TYR A 504 -16.43 -5.71 31.22
CA TYR A 504 -17.03 -6.55 32.24
C TYR A 504 -17.88 -5.67 33.14
N TRP A 505 -19.15 -6.01 33.35
CA TRP A 505 -20.04 -5.14 34.11
C TRP A 505 -21.04 -5.90 34.97
N GLY A 506 -21.40 -5.30 36.10
CA GLY A 506 -22.28 -5.93 37.07
C GLY A 506 -22.31 -5.21 38.41
N ASP A 507 -22.94 -5.83 39.40
CA ASP A 507 -23.16 -5.22 40.72
C ASP A 507 -22.14 -5.64 41.80
N ASP A 508 -21.36 -6.67 41.51
CA ASP A 508 -20.33 -7.22 42.39
C ASP A 508 -18.94 -7.08 41.77
N ARG A 509 -18.12 -6.21 42.35
CA ARG A 509 -16.76 -5.91 41.88
C ARG A 509 -15.86 -7.14 41.92
N GLU A 510 -15.96 -7.97 42.96
CA GLU A 510 -15.05 -9.11 43.15
C GLU A 510 -15.44 -10.25 42.21
N GLU A 511 -16.74 -10.50 42.02
CA GLU A 511 -17.23 -11.54 41.11
C GLU A 511 -16.80 -11.28 39.65
N LEU A 512 -16.78 -10.01 39.21
CA LEU A 512 -16.32 -9.64 37.87
C LEU A 512 -14.81 -9.89 37.63
N LEU A 513 -13.99 -9.90 38.68
CA LEU A 513 -12.56 -10.23 38.55
C LEU A 513 -12.32 -11.73 38.37
N ASP A 514 -13.27 -12.55 38.82
CA ASP A 514 -13.25 -14.01 38.61
C ASP A 514 -13.82 -14.41 37.23
N GLU A 515 -14.45 -13.48 36.50
CA GLU A 515 -15.02 -13.71 35.17
C GLU A 515 -13.94 -13.67 34.09
N VAL A 516 -13.81 -14.79 33.36
CA VAL A 516 -12.80 -15.01 32.31
C VAL A 516 -13.37 -15.71 31.09
N SER A 517 -14.65 -16.10 31.12
CA SER A 517 -15.35 -16.81 30.03
C SER A 517 -16.17 -15.87 29.17
N HIS A 518 -16.72 -14.82 29.76
CA HIS A 518 -17.60 -13.86 29.09
C HIS A 518 -16.97 -12.47 29.10
N TRP A 519 -16.64 -11.96 27.92
CA TRP A 519 -15.85 -10.76 27.73
C TRP A 519 -16.26 -10.02 26.46
N PRO A 520 -17.47 -9.41 26.48
CA PRO A 520 -17.95 -8.62 25.37
C PRO A 520 -16.91 -7.61 24.92
N THR A 521 -16.66 -7.59 23.62
CA THR A 521 -15.56 -6.86 22.99
C THR A 521 -16.12 -5.79 22.08
N TYR A 522 -15.49 -4.63 22.13
CA TYR A 522 -15.94 -3.43 21.43
C TYR A 522 -14.79 -2.78 20.68
N TYR A 523 -15.12 -2.30 19.47
CA TYR A 523 -14.26 -1.55 18.56
C TYR A 523 -14.93 -0.22 18.22
N PRO A 524 -14.19 0.77 17.67
CA PRO A 524 -14.75 2.03 17.22
C PRO A 524 -15.94 1.83 16.28
N SER A 525 -16.99 2.64 16.47
CA SER A 525 -18.27 2.51 15.75
C SER A 525 -18.21 2.83 14.25
N ASP A 526 -17.12 3.46 13.81
CA ASP A 526 -16.81 3.81 12.43
C ASP A 526 -16.11 2.71 11.64
N MET A 527 -15.52 1.71 12.32
CA MET A 527 -14.94 0.53 11.66
C MET A 527 -16.02 -0.40 11.13
N ASP A 528 -15.83 -0.98 9.95
CA ASP A 528 -16.73 -2.04 9.49
C ASP A 528 -16.27 -3.44 9.96
N GLY A 529 -17.10 -4.45 9.72
CA GLY A 529 -16.78 -5.81 10.16
C GLY A 529 -15.53 -6.40 9.51
N HIS A 530 -15.12 -5.93 8.34
CA HIS A 530 -13.91 -6.36 7.65
C HIS A 530 -12.67 -5.67 8.23
N ASP A 531 -12.76 -4.37 8.53
CA ASP A 531 -11.69 -3.64 9.24
C ASP A 531 -11.38 -4.30 10.59
N ILE A 532 -12.44 -4.64 11.34
CA ILE A 532 -12.32 -5.34 12.63
C ILE A 532 -11.70 -6.73 12.44
N ALA A 533 -12.12 -7.48 11.42
CA ALA A 533 -11.55 -8.81 11.15
C ALA A 533 -10.05 -8.71 10.79
N HIS A 534 -9.67 -7.71 10.00
CA HIS A 534 -8.29 -7.47 9.60
C HIS A 534 -7.43 -7.10 10.81
N GLU A 535 -7.88 -6.18 11.65
CA GLU A 535 -7.18 -5.80 12.88
C GLU A 535 -6.98 -7.01 13.80
N MET A 536 -8.02 -7.84 13.99
CA MET A 536 -7.94 -9.05 14.81
C MET A 536 -6.97 -10.12 14.28
N MET A 537 -6.58 -10.06 13.01
CA MET A 537 -5.59 -10.94 12.39
C MET A 537 -4.18 -10.33 12.40
N ALA A 538 -4.07 -9.00 12.46
CA ALA A 538 -2.81 -8.30 12.69
C ALA A 538 -2.33 -8.46 14.15
N HIS A 539 -3.28 -8.66 15.08
CA HIS A 539 -3.08 -8.94 16.51
C HIS A 539 -2.91 -10.44 16.83
#